data_AF-A0A1B8VXN3-F1
#
_entry.id   AF-A0A1B8VXN3-F1
#
_cell.length_a   1.000
_cell.length_b   1.000
_cell.length_c   1.000
_cell.angle_alpha   90.00
_cell.angle_beta   90.00
_cell.angle_gamma   90.00
#
_symmetry.space_group_name_H-M   'P 1'
#
loop_
_entity.id
_entity.type
_entity.pdbx_description
1 polymer ?
#
loop_
_entity_poly.entity_id
_entity_poly.type
_entity_poly.pdbx_seq_one_letter_code
_entity_poly.pdbx_strand_id
1 'polypeptide(L)'
;MARRVYFAFHYEDVATFRANTVRNSWITKRKSSDIVFFDASLWEEVKKDSPIAIKRLINSGLNNTSVTAILAGSLTYSRPWVRYEILESFKKNNGLLTIHINSITDKYQKTYKQGPNPLEYFYFRINDEKIHLWEYENSEWKYIDWLWKSDVKHDLGYQTEGKFSSIFPQYDWTTNDGYNQFTNWVETAAINAGR
;
A
#
# COMPACT_ATOMS: atom_id res chain seq x y z
N MET A 1 -7.95 -8.94 17.76
CA MET A 1 -6.49 -9.21 17.78
C MET A 1 -5.75 -7.93 17.37
N ALA A 2 -4.49 -7.73 17.76
CA ALA A 2 -3.73 -6.56 17.30
C ALA A 2 -3.34 -6.75 15.81
N ARG A 3 -3.65 -5.76 14.97
CA ARG A 3 -3.35 -5.79 13.53
C ARG A 3 -1.94 -5.27 13.28
N ARG A 4 -1.18 -5.94 12.42
CA ARG A 4 0.15 -5.51 11.95
C ARG A 4 0.02 -4.86 10.58
N VAL A 5 0.46 -3.60 10.50
CA VAL A 5 0.31 -2.78 9.29
C VAL A 5 1.67 -2.59 8.62
N TYR A 6 1.74 -2.91 7.33
CA TYR A 6 2.83 -2.51 6.45
C TYR A 6 2.51 -1.15 5.84
N PHE A 7 3.46 -0.21 5.83
CA PHE A 7 3.28 1.08 5.17
C PHE A 7 4.07 1.13 3.87
N ALA A 8 3.35 1.24 2.75
CA ALA A 8 3.93 1.45 1.42
C ALA A 8 3.86 2.94 1.06
N PHE A 9 4.98 3.57 0.70
CA PHE A 9 5.01 5.01 0.43
C PHE A 9 6.17 5.41 -0.47
N HIS A 10 6.05 6.59 -1.10
CA HIS A 10 7.19 7.20 -1.76
C HIS A 10 8.12 7.81 -0.71
N TYR A 11 9.41 7.50 -0.78
CA TYR A 11 10.38 7.92 0.22
C TYR A 11 10.45 9.46 0.42
N GLU A 12 10.28 10.27 -0.62
CA GLU A 12 10.23 11.74 -0.47
C GLU A 12 9.06 12.21 0.43
N ASP A 13 7.99 11.42 0.56
CA ASP A 13 6.89 11.73 1.47
C ASP A 13 7.26 11.55 2.96
N VAL A 14 8.32 10.78 3.24
CA VAL A 14 8.95 10.73 4.56
C VAL A 14 9.78 11.98 4.81
N ALA A 15 10.57 12.41 3.81
CA ALA A 15 11.44 13.59 3.93
C ALA A 15 10.65 14.90 4.15
N THR A 16 9.38 14.92 3.76
CA THR A 16 8.42 16.03 3.97
C THR A 16 7.56 15.87 5.23
N PHE A 17 7.79 14.84 6.06
CA PHE A 17 7.06 14.52 7.31
C PHE A 17 5.58 14.12 7.16
N ARG A 18 5.04 14.09 5.94
CA ARG A 18 3.62 13.75 5.71
C ARG A 18 3.34 12.29 6.04
N ALA A 19 4.20 11.38 5.56
CA ALA A 19 4.11 9.96 5.91
C ALA A 19 4.35 9.71 7.42
N ASN A 20 5.21 10.50 8.06
CA ASN A 20 5.45 10.42 9.51
C ASN A 20 4.20 10.71 10.34
N THR A 21 3.36 11.64 9.90
CA THR A 21 2.11 11.98 10.61
C THR A 21 1.20 10.76 10.75
N VAL A 22 1.00 10.03 9.67
CA VAL A 22 0.18 8.79 9.66
C VAL A 22 0.84 7.71 10.50
N ARG A 23 2.14 7.47 10.31
CA ARG A 23 2.89 6.44 11.04
C ARG A 23 2.88 6.66 12.55
N ASN A 24 3.18 7.88 13.00
CA ASN A 24 3.24 8.22 14.42
C ASN A 24 1.85 8.15 15.07
N SER A 25 0.78 8.48 14.35
CA SER A 25 -0.60 8.29 14.82
C SER A 25 -0.88 6.82 15.16
N TRP A 26 -0.40 5.87 14.35
CA TRP A 26 -0.55 4.44 14.64
C TRP A 26 0.24 4.00 15.89
N ILE A 27 1.53 4.38 15.96
CA ILE A 27 2.42 4.02 17.07
C ILE A 27 1.82 4.49 18.40
N THR A 28 1.43 5.77 18.45
CA THR A 28 0.97 6.43 19.68
C THR A 28 -0.36 5.87 20.18
N LYS A 29 -1.33 5.61 19.28
CA LYS A 29 -2.67 5.15 19.68
C LYS A 29 -2.72 3.71 20.12
N ARG A 30 -1.87 2.84 19.57
CA ARG A 30 -1.88 1.39 19.90
C ARG A 30 -0.85 1.00 20.96
N LYS A 31 0.08 1.89 21.35
CA LYS A 31 1.29 1.53 22.13
C LYS A 31 2.00 0.29 21.55
N SER A 32 1.86 0.06 20.24
CA SER A 32 2.29 -1.16 19.56
C SER A 32 3.56 -0.88 18.77
N SER A 33 4.54 -1.78 18.91
CA SER A 33 5.67 -1.95 18.00
C SER A 33 5.29 -2.68 16.70
N ASP A 34 4.00 -2.83 16.40
CA ASP A 34 3.45 -3.68 15.34
C ASP A 34 3.38 -2.98 13.98
N ILE A 35 4.42 -2.23 13.67
CA ILE A 35 4.59 -1.61 12.37
C ILE A 35 5.81 -2.21 11.69
N VAL A 36 5.67 -2.48 10.40
CA VAL A 36 6.82 -2.75 9.55
C VAL A 36 6.93 -1.64 8.51
N PHE A 37 8.01 -0.86 8.61
CA PHE A 37 8.43 0.09 7.59
C PHE A 37 9.96 0.15 7.55
N PHE A 38 10.50 0.56 6.40
CA PHE A 38 11.92 0.81 6.23
C PHE A 38 12.17 2.32 6.31
N ASP A 39 13.13 2.73 7.13
CA ASP A 39 13.53 4.12 7.24
C ASP A 39 14.47 4.53 6.10
N ALA A 40 14.84 5.80 6.11
CA ALA A 40 15.78 6.44 5.21
C ALA A 40 17.10 5.69 5.04
N SER A 41 17.74 5.38 6.16
CA SER A 41 19.05 4.75 6.22
C SER A 41 19.02 3.35 5.62
N LEU A 42 18.02 2.54 6.02
CA LEU A 42 17.89 1.17 5.56
C LEU A 42 17.58 1.12 4.06
N TRP A 43 16.76 2.05 3.55
CA TRP A 43 16.52 2.13 2.11
C TRP A 43 17.73 2.59 1.30
N GLU A 44 18.49 3.58 1.78
CA GLU A 44 19.70 4.04 1.08
C GLU A 44 20.83 3.00 1.13
N GLU A 45 20.91 2.20 2.18
CA GLU A 45 21.79 1.04 2.25
C GLU A 45 21.39 -0.02 1.23
N VAL A 46 20.11 -0.40 1.21
CA VAL A 46 19.61 -1.47 0.34
C VAL A 46 19.51 -1.02 -1.13
N LYS A 47 19.40 0.28 -1.41
CA LYS A 47 19.55 0.83 -2.78
C LYS A 47 20.93 0.60 -3.37
N LYS A 48 21.96 0.47 -2.54
CA LYS A 48 23.31 0.10 -3.01
C LYS A 48 23.40 -1.38 -3.37
N ASP A 49 22.44 -2.18 -2.90
CA ASP A 49 22.33 -3.60 -3.22
C ASP A 49 21.55 -3.85 -4.53
N SER A 50 21.51 -5.12 -4.94
CA SER A 50 20.78 -5.57 -6.13
C SER A 50 19.24 -5.51 -5.97
N PRO A 51 18.47 -5.46 -7.07
CA PRO A 51 16.99 -5.56 -7.03
C PRO A 51 16.46 -6.78 -6.25
N ILE A 52 17.23 -7.87 -6.18
CA ILE A 52 16.89 -9.08 -5.43
C ILE A 52 16.91 -8.80 -3.91
N ALA A 53 17.88 -8.03 -3.42
CA ALA A 53 17.98 -7.66 -2.01
C ALA A 53 16.79 -6.80 -1.59
N ILE A 54 16.40 -5.84 -2.43
CA ILE A 54 15.21 -5.00 -2.18
C ILE A 54 13.94 -5.84 -2.12
N LYS A 55 13.74 -6.77 -3.06
CA LYS A 55 12.58 -7.70 -3.01
C LYS A 55 12.57 -8.54 -1.74
N ARG A 56 13.72 -9.08 -1.32
CA ARG A 56 13.85 -9.85 -0.07
C ARG A 56 13.50 -9.02 1.16
N LEU A 57 13.95 -7.77 1.19
CA LEU A 57 13.65 -6.84 2.26
C LEU A 57 12.14 -6.59 2.34
N ILE A 58 11.51 -6.19 1.23
CA ILE A 58 10.05 -5.97 1.14
C ILE A 58 9.28 -7.22 1.58
N ASN A 59 9.64 -8.39 1.04
CA ASN A 59 8.96 -9.65 1.36
C ASN A 59 9.09 -10.00 2.85
N SER A 60 10.25 -9.72 3.46
CA SER A 60 10.47 -9.89 4.89
C SER A 60 9.64 -8.91 5.71
N GLY A 61 9.51 -7.66 5.24
CA GLY A 61 8.71 -6.66 5.91
C GLY A 61 7.20 -6.93 5.85
N LEU A 62 6.74 -7.54 4.76
CA LEU A 62 5.35 -7.99 4.62
C LEU A 62 5.04 -9.25 5.44
N ASN A 63 6.05 -9.94 5.99
CA ASN A 63 5.78 -11.10 6.83
C ASN A 63 5.10 -10.69 8.14
N ASN A 64 4.11 -11.49 8.55
CA ASN A 64 3.30 -11.25 9.74
C ASN A 64 2.52 -9.93 9.73
N THR A 65 2.28 -9.32 8.56
CA THR A 65 1.33 -8.21 8.42
C THR A 65 -0.02 -8.74 7.91
N SER A 66 -1.09 -8.06 8.27
CA SER A 66 -2.46 -8.37 7.84
C SER A 66 -3.01 -7.32 6.88
N VAL A 67 -2.43 -6.11 6.89
CA VAL A 67 -2.88 -4.96 6.11
C VAL A 67 -1.67 -4.21 5.57
N THR A 68 -1.79 -3.73 4.34
CA THR A 68 -0.85 -2.80 3.72
C THR A 68 -1.56 -1.47 3.45
N ALA A 69 -1.11 -0.42 4.15
CA ALA A 69 -1.60 0.95 3.99
C ALA A 69 -0.68 1.72 3.03
N ILE A 70 -1.23 2.13 1.89
CA ILE A 70 -0.50 2.83 0.82
C ILE A 70 -0.65 4.34 1.05
N LEU A 71 0.42 5.01 1.46
CA LEU A 71 0.42 6.45 1.69
C LEU A 71 0.68 7.17 0.36
N ALA A 72 -0.41 7.63 -0.27
CA ALA A 72 -0.41 8.20 -1.61
C ALA A 72 -0.10 9.70 -1.59
N GLY A 73 1.17 10.01 -1.87
CA GLY A 73 1.63 11.35 -2.25
C GLY A 73 1.53 11.59 -3.76
N SER A 74 2.19 12.65 -4.24
CA SER A 74 2.07 13.10 -5.63
C SER A 74 2.61 12.09 -6.67
N LEU A 75 3.66 11.35 -6.31
CA LEU A 75 4.38 10.46 -7.23
C LEU A 75 4.31 8.98 -6.82
N THR A 76 3.63 8.64 -5.72
CA THR A 76 3.58 7.29 -5.15
C THR A 76 3.14 6.23 -6.17
N TYR A 77 2.14 6.53 -6.99
CA TYR A 77 1.61 5.62 -8.03
C TYR A 77 2.67 5.16 -9.06
N SER A 78 3.73 5.95 -9.25
CA SER A 78 4.77 5.72 -10.25
C SER A 78 6.01 5.03 -9.69
N ARG A 79 6.05 4.74 -8.38
CA ARG A 79 7.25 4.20 -7.74
C ARG A 79 7.31 2.67 -7.91
N PRO A 80 8.37 2.11 -8.54
CA PRO A 80 8.46 0.67 -8.81
C PRO A 80 8.34 -0.20 -7.56
N TRP A 81 8.97 0.21 -6.46
CA TRP A 81 8.92 -0.55 -5.22
C TRP A 81 7.56 -0.48 -4.52
N VAL A 82 6.85 0.64 -4.60
CA VAL A 82 5.47 0.73 -4.11
C VAL A 82 4.55 -0.19 -4.90
N ARG A 83 4.74 -0.25 -6.23
CA ARG A 83 3.99 -1.19 -7.07
C ARG A 83 4.27 -2.64 -6.68
N TYR A 84 5.53 -2.99 -6.45
CA TYR A 84 5.92 -4.32 -5.98
C TYR A 84 5.32 -4.65 -4.60
N GLU A 85 5.33 -3.70 -3.66
CA GLU A 85 4.72 -3.84 -2.34
C GLU A 85 3.21 -4.13 -2.43
N ILE A 86 2.49 -3.43 -3.32
CA ILE A 86 1.06 -3.64 -3.56
C ILE A 86 0.81 -5.06 -4.08
N LEU A 87 1.56 -5.49 -5.11
CA LEU A 87 1.38 -6.80 -5.73
C LEU A 87 1.72 -7.96 -4.78
N GLU A 88 2.81 -7.87 -4.01
CA GLU A 88 3.15 -8.89 -3.02
C GLU A 88 2.17 -8.89 -1.83
N SER A 89 1.67 -7.73 -1.43
CA SER A 89 0.62 -7.64 -0.40
C SER A 89 -0.66 -8.33 -0.85
N PHE A 90 -1.10 -8.06 -2.08
CA PHE A 90 -2.25 -8.72 -2.70
C PHE A 90 -2.05 -10.24 -2.76
N LYS A 91 -0.89 -10.69 -3.26
CA LYS A 91 -0.54 -12.12 -3.30
C LYS A 91 -0.57 -12.80 -1.93
N LYS A 92 -0.16 -12.08 -0.87
CA LYS A 92 -0.19 -12.57 0.51
C LYS A 92 -1.56 -12.45 1.19
N ASN A 93 -2.58 -12.00 0.47
CA ASN A 93 -3.92 -11.76 0.99
C ASN A 93 -3.93 -10.75 2.15
N ASN A 94 -3.17 -9.67 2.02
CA ASN A 94 -3.27 -8.53 2.95
C ASN A 94 -4.44 -7.63 2.55
N GLY A 95 -5.16 -7.09 3.54
CA GLY A 95 -6.04 -5.97 3.29
C GLY A 95 -5.27 -4.80 2.68
N LEU A 96 -5.80 -4.22 1.61
CA LEU A 96 -5.22 -3.03 0.96
C LEU A 96 -6.09 -1.81 1.23
N LEU A 97 -5.46 -0.67 1.49
CA LEU A 97 -6.12 0.63 1.48
C LEU A 97 -5.17 1.72 1.01
N THR A 98 -5.73 2.73 0.34
CA THR A 98 -5.00 3.96 -0.01
C THR A 98 -5.33 5.07 0.98
N ILE A 99 -4.32 5.79 1.44
CA ILE A 99 -4.47 7.01 2.26
C ILE A 99 -3.73 8.13 1.57
N HIS A 100 -4.46 9.10 1.04
CA HIS A 100 -3.87 10.32 0.52
C HIS A 100 -3.32 11.17 1.66
N ILE A 101 -2.07 11.61 1.49
CA ILE A 101 -1.31 12.35 2.51
C ILE A 101 -0.93 13.77 2.06
N ASN A 102 -1.36 14.19 0.87
CA ASN A 102 -1.04 15.51 0.33
C ASN A 102 -1.77 16.67 1.03
N SER A 103 -2.89 16.36 1.71
CA SER A 103 -3.63 17.28 2.58
C SER A 103 -2.98 17.49 3.95
N ILE A 104 -1.96 16.70 4.30
CA ILE A 104 -1.16 16.89 5.52
C ILE A 104 -0.16 18.01 5.26
N THR A 105 -0.13 19.00 6.15
CA THR A 105 0.88 20.07 6.10
C THR A 105 2.28 19.47 6.27
N ASP A 106 3.17 19.78 5.35
CA ASP A 106 4.57 19.40 5.45
C ASP A 106 5.34 20.24 6.48
N LYS A 107 6.64 19.99 6.61
CA LYS A 107 7.55 20.77 7.49
C LYS A 107 7.66 22.27 7.16
N TYR A 108 7.16 22.69 6.00
CA TYR A 108 7.12 24.08 5.54
C TYR A 108 5.71 24.67 5.61
N GLN A 109 4.77 24.01 6.29
CA GLN A 109 3.36 24.41 6.42
C GLN A 109 2.61 24.46 5.08
N LYS A 110 3.03 23.66 4.10
CA LYS A 110 2.39 23.57 2.77
C LYS A 110 1.59 22.29 2.63
N THR A 111 0.47 22.38 1.91
CA THR A 111 -0.27 21.23 1.38
C THR A 111 -0.10 21.17 -0.13
N TYR A 112 -0.45 20.02 -0.71
CA TYR A 112 -0.26 19.75 -2.13
C TYR A 112 -1.56 19.25 -2.75
N LYS A 113 -1.71 19.41 -4.06
CA LYS A 113 -2.80 18.77 -4.80
C LYS A 113 -2.70 17.26 -4.65
N GLN A 114 -3.81 16.58 -4.40
CA GLN A 114 -3.87 15.12 -4.27
C GLN A 114 -3.23 14.44 -5.49
N GLY A 115 -2.33 13.48 -5.23
CA GLY A 115 -1.74 12.63 -6.26
C GLY A 115 -2.69 11.52 -6.72
N PRO A 116 -2.39 10.84 -7.84
CA PRO A 116 -3.18 9.70 -8.29
C PRO A 116 -3.25 8.58 -7.24
N ASN A 117 -4.38 7.88 -7.16
CA ASN A 117 -4.50 6.67 -6.35
C ASN A 117 -3.66 5.54 -7.00
N PRO A 118 -2.65 4.96 -6.31
CA PRO A 118 -1.85 3.87 -6.86
C PRO A 118 -2.66 2.64 -7.30
N LEU A 119 -3.81 2.40 -6.69
CA LEU A 119 -4.69 1.27 -7.00
C LEU A 119 -5.47 1.45 -8.31
N GLU A 120 -5.47 2.63 -8.92
CA GLU A 120 -6.00 2.85 -10.27
C GLU A 120 -5.15 2.20 -11.36
N TYR A 121 -3.88 1.87 -11.04
CA TYR A 121 -2.88 1.38 -11.98
C TYR A 121 -2.77 -0.14 -12.00
N PHE A 122 -3.70 -0.84 -11.34
CA PHE A 122 -3.78 -2.30 -11.34
C PHE A 122 -5.17 -2.75 -11.76
N TYR A 123 -5.21 -3.76 -12.62
CA TYR A 123 -6.43 -4.36 -13.13
C TYR A 123 -6.39 -5.86 -12.91
N PHE A 124 -7.52 -6.46 -12.55
CA PHE A 124 -7.68 -7.89 -12.45
C PHE A 124 -8.78 -8.40 -13.37
N ARG A 125 -8.66 -9.67 -13.77
CA ARG A 125 -9.72 -10.45 -14.40
C ARG A 125 -9.66 -11.88 -13.88
N ILE A 126 -10.80 -12.46 -13.59
CA ILE A 126 -10.96 -13.85 -13.16
C ILE A 126 -11.42 -14.66 -14.36
N ASN A 127 -10.58 -15.60 -14.79
CA ASN A 127 -10.91 -16.58 -15.83
C ASN A 127 -10.52 -17.96 -15.31
N ASP A 128 -11.38 -18.97 -15.48
CA ASP A 128 -11.11 -20.36 -15.07
C ASP A 128 -10.61 -20.48 -13.62
N GLU A 129 -11.27 -19.77 -12.69
CA GLU A 129 -10.92 -19.69 -11.26
C GLU A 129 -9.52 -19.12 -10.96
N LYS A 130 -8.87 -18.50 -11.96
CA LYS A 130 -7.56 -17.87 -11.82
C LYS A 130 -7.65 -16.36 -11.95
N ILE A 131 -6.92 -15.67 -11.06
CA ILE A 131 -6.78 -14.22 -11.09
C ILE A 131 -5.62 -13.86 -12.01
N HIS A 132 -5.95 -13.16 -13.09
CA HIS A 132 -5.02 -12.52 -14.00
C HIS A 132 -4.87 -11.04 -13.63
N LEU A 133 -3.64 -10.52 -13.66
CA LEU A 133 -3.36 -9.14 -13.28
C LEU A 133 -2.60 -8.39 -14.38
N TRP A 134 -2.89 -7.09 -14.45
CA TRP A 134 -2.16 -6.14 -15.28
C TRP A 134 -1.78 -4.91 -14.46
N GLU A 135 -0.63 -4.33 -14.78
CA GLU A 135 -0.26 -2.99 -14.32
C GLU A 135 -0.27 -1.99 -15.47
N TYR A 136 -0.72 -0.77 -15.20
CA TYR A 136 -0.67 0.31 -16.17
C TYR A 136 0.66 1.05 -16.06
N GLU A 137 1.47 1.02 -17.11
CA GLU A 137 2.76 1.69 -17.18
C GLU A 137 3.02 2.15 -18.63
N ASN A 138 3.59 3.35 -18.81
CA ASN A 138 3.92 3.90 -20.13
C ASN A 138 2.74 3.90 -21.12
N SER A 139 1.56 4.25 -20.61
CA SER A 139 0.31 4.32 -21.37
C SER A 139 -0.26 2.98 -21.85
N GLU A 140 0.23 1.86 -21.33
CA GLU A 140 -0.22 0.52 -21.70
C GLU A 140 -0.45 -0.36 -20.47
N TRP A 141 -1.37 -1.31 -20.60
CA TRP A 141 -1.58 -2.36 -19.60
C TRP A 141 -0.64 -3.53 -19.87
N LYS A 142 0.26 -3.79 -18.93
CA LYS A 142 1.24 -4.89 -18.99
C LYS A 142 0.78 -6.05 -18.12
N TYR A 143 0.74 -7.24 -18.72
CA TYR A 143 0.36 -8.45 -17.99
C TYR A 143 1.45 -8.85 -16.97
N ILE A 144 1.03 -9.21 -15.77
CA ILE A 144 1.92 -9.60 -14.66
C ILE A 144 2.02 -11.13 -14.64
N ASP A 145 2.93 -11.65 -15.45
CA ASP A 145 3.12 -13.09 -15.69
C ASP A 145 3.75 -13.88 -14.53
N TRP A 146 4.29 -13.22 -13.51
CA TRP A 146 4.92 -13.91 -12.40
C TRP A 146 3.95 -14.18 -11.25
N LEU A 147 2.76 -13.55 -11.25
CA LEU A 147 1.76 -13.69 -10.17
C LEU A 147 0.74 -14.80 -10.43
N TRP A 148 0.47 -15.19 -11.68
CA TRP A 148 -0.58 -16.17 -12.01
C TRP A 148 -0.35 -17.56 -11.40
N LYS A 149 0.89 -17.90 -11.02
CA LYS A 149 1.24 -19.16 -10.36
C LYS A 149 0.92 -19.17 -8.86
N SER A 150 0.49 -18.04 -8.30
CA SER A 150 0.18 -17.95 -6.87
C SER A 150 -1.31 -18.18 -6.63
N ASP A 151 -1.62 -19.02 -5.63
CA ASP A 151 -2.97 -19.24 -5.14
C ASP A 151 -3.45 -17.98 -4.38
N VAL A 152 -3.81 -16.95 -5.14
CA VAL A 152 -4.33 -15.70 -4.57
C VAL A 152 -5.74 -15.97 -4.01
N LYS A 153 -5.91 -15.78 -2.70
CA LYS A 153 -7.16 -16.02 -1.97
C LYS A 153 -7.96 -14.76 -1.66
N HIS A 154 -7.67 -13.65 -2.35
CA HIS A 154 -8.39 -12.41 -2.10
C HIS A 154 -9.86 -12.57 -2.44
N ASP A 155 -10.73 -12.19 -1.51
CA ASP A 155 -12.13 -11.99 -1.79
C ASP A 155 -12.27 -10.74 -2.68
N LEU A 156 -12.55 -10.97 -3.96
CA LEU A 156 -12.80 -9.93 -4.96
C LEU A 156 -14.31 -9.59 -5.03
N GLY A 157 -15.09 -10.09 -4.08
CA GLY A 157 -16.55 -10.02 -4.08
C GLY A 157 -17.13 -10.72 -5.31
N TYR A 158 -18.18 -10.14 -5.87
CA TYR A 158 -18.83 -10.63 -7.09
C TYR A 158 -18.17 -10.12 -8.39
N GLN A 159 -17.05 -9.38 -8.31
CA GLN A 159 -16.41 -8.81 -9.49
C GLN A 159 -15.59 -9.88 -10.22
N THR A 160 -15.87 -10.07 -11.50
CA THR A 160 -15.07 -10.93 -12.39
C THR A 160 -13.91 -10.18 -13.03
N GLU A 161 -13.95 -8.85 -13.04
CA GLU A 161 -12.86 -7.99 -13.49
C GLU A 161 -13.03 -6.58 -12.92
N GLY A 162 -11.95 -5.82 -12.87
CA GLY A 162 -11.99 -4.46 -12.33
C GLY A 162 -10.62 -3.89 -12.01
N LYS A 163 -10.61 -2.61 -11.65
CA LYS A 163 -9.42 -1.99 -11.08
C LYS A 163 -9.31 -2.33 -9.61
N PHE A 164 -8.11 -2.26 -9.06
CA PHE A 164 -7.95 -2.43 -7.61
C PHE A 164 -8.70 -1.34 -6.84
N SER A 165 -8.80 -0.13 -7.39
CA SER A 165 -9.56 0.97 -6.81
C SER A 165 -11.08 0.75 -6.75
N SER A 166 -11.65 -0.24 -7.47
CA SER A 166 -13.09 -0.57 -7.36
C SER A 166 -13.41 -1.54 -6.22
N ILE A 167 -12.38 -2.13 -5.58
CA ILE A 167 -12.55 -3.14 -4.52
C ILE A 167 -11.88 -2.73 -3.20
N PHE A 168 -10.76 -1.99 -3.27
CA PHE A 168 -10.02 -1.57 -2.10
C PHE A 168 -10.32 -0.11 -1.74
N PRO A 169 -10.57 0.20 -0.46
CA PRO A 169 -10.96 1.52 -0.06
C PRO A 169 -9.83 2.54 -0.22
N GLN A 170 -10.22 3.79 -0.45
CA GLN A 170 -9.35 4.95 -0.42
C GLN A 170 -9.88 6.00 0.55
N TYR A 171 -8.96 6.69 1.20
CA TYR A 171 -9.24 7.78 2.13
C TYR A 171 -8.26 8.93 1.89
N ASP A 172 -8.59 10.12 2.35
CA ASP A 172 -7.67 11.21 2.55
C ASP A 172 -7.55 11.49 4.06
N TRP A 173 -6.30 11.65 4.52
CA TRP A 173 -6.00 11.70 5.95
C TRP A 173 -6.72 12.83 6.67
N THR A 174 -6.77 14.02 6.08
CA THR A 174 -7.34 15.20 6.72
C THR A 174 -8.86 15.20 6.59
N THR A 175 -9.37 15.01 5.37
CA THR A 175 -10.82 15.14 5.08
C THR A 175 -11.65 14.00 5.65
N ASN A 176 -11.07 12.81 5.84
CA ASN A 176 -11.77 11.67 6.44
C ASN A 176 -11.48 11.47 7.93
N ASP A 177 -10.86 12.45 8.61
CA ASP A 177 -10.50 12.35 10.04
C ASP A 177 -9.62 11.13 10.35
N GLY A 178 -8.53 10.99 9.59
CA GLY A 178 -7.60 9.86 9.71
C GLY A 178 -6.97 9.75 11.09
N TYR A 179 -6.83 10.86 11.83
CA TYR A 179 -6.39 10.79 13.22
C TYR A 179 -7.30 9.84 14.01
N ASN A 180 -8.62 9.99 13.96
CA ASN A 180 -9.55 9.14 14.73
C ASN A 180 -9.96 7.86 14.01
N GLN A 181 -10.04 7.88 12.67
CA GLN A 181 -10.65 6.80 11.89
C GLN A 181 -9.68 5.77 11.35
N PHE A 182 -8.36 6.05 11.33
CA PHE A 182 -7.39 5.15 10.71
C PHE A 182 -7.44 3.71 11.27
N THR A 183 -7.72 3.56 12.56
CA THR A 183 -7.87 2.22 13.15
C THR A 183 -9.05 1.45 12.60
N ASN A 184 -10.17 2.12 12.35
CA ASN A 184 -11.35 1.51 11.76
C ASN A 184 -11.08 1.11 10.31
N TRP A 185 -10.36 1.94 9.55
CA TRP A 185 -10.00 1.63 8.16
C TRP A 185 -9.11 0.40 8.04
N VAL A 186 -8.12 0.27 8.93
CA VAL A 186 -7.26 -0.91 8.99
C VAL A 186 -8.06 -2.17 9.33
N GLU A 187 -8.96 -2.09 10.31
CA GLU A 187 -9.79 -3.24 10.68
C GLU A 187 -10.73 -3.66 9.54
N THR A 188 -11.40 -2.70 8.88
CA THR A 188 -12.24 -2.96 7.72
C THR A 188 -11.46 -3.60 6.58
N ALA A 189 -10.27 -3.08 6.25
CA ALA A 189 -9.43 -3.65 5.20
C ALA A 189 -8.99 -5.09 5.52
N ALA A 190 -8.67 -5.38 6.78
CA ALA A 190 -8.34 -6.75 7.22
C ALA A 190 -9.53 -7.70 7.10
N ILE A 191 -10.71 -7.28 7.57
CA ILE A 191 -11.95 -8.08 7.49
C ILE A 191 -12.31 -8.39 6.04
N ASN A 192 -12.24 -7.39 5.15
CA ASN A 192 -12.52 -7.59 3.72
C ASN A 192 -11.54 -8.56 3.04
N ALA A 193 -10.33 -8.71 3.57
CA ALA A 193 -9.36 -9.70 3.11
C ALA A 193 -9.46 -11.06 3.83
N GLY A 194 -10.43 -11.24 4.73
CA GLY A 194 -10.59 -12.46 5.52
C GLY A 194 -9.46 -12.70 6.55
N ARG A 195 -8.86 -11.62 7.08
CA ARG A 195 -7.71 -11.66 8.02
C ARG A 195 -8.10 -11.38 9.46
#